data_AF-A0A850MRE5-F1
#
_entry.id   AF-A0A850MRE5-F1
#
_cell.length_a   1.000
_cell.length_b   1.000
_cell.length_c   1.000
_cell.angle_alpha   90.00
_cell.angle_beta   90.00
_cell.angle_gamma   90.00
#
_symmetry.space_group_name_H-M   'P 1'
#
loop_
_entity.id
_entity.type
_entity.pdbx_description
1 polymer ?
#
loop_
_entity_poly.entity_id
_entity_poly.type
_entity_poly.pdbx_seq_one_letter_code
_entity_poly.pdbx_strand_id
1 'polypeptide(L)'
;MVGTNPLSKIEQSIDEEEIFKTLSHQIRRKIIKFIGNEEKLTFSEIKNHLESIDSPTLSYHLKSLQPLLTQKENKYKLSEIGEAAFLLLTKTDQSITISKYRRHFLYAYVITVVCWVSASALIPLIVFSNLGNWISPLIQVIISGISGVNYLTIWRLRKKY
;
A
#
# COMPACT_ATOMS: atom_id res chain seq x y z
N MET A 1 -51.76 -20.61 9.91
CA MET A 1 -51.04 -19.32 9.82
C MET A 1 -49.58 -19.60 10.11
N VAL A 2 -48.76 -19.79 9.07
CA VAL A 2 -47.32 -19.99 9.22
C VAL A 2 -46.73 -18.62 9.52
N GLY A 3 -46.28 -18.42 10.76
CA GLY A 3 -45.57 -17.22 11.15
C GLY A 3 -44.29 -17.12 10.33
N THR A 4 -44.23 -16.17 9.41
CA THR A 4 -42.98 -15.80 8.75
C THR A 4 -42.01 -15.30 9.82
N ASN A 5 -40.99 -16.09 10.12
CA ASN A 5 -39.92 -15.73 11.03
C ASN A 5 -39.26 -14.43 10.53
N PRO A 6 -39.25 -13.33 11.30
CA PRO A 6 -38.66 -12.06 10.86
C PRO A 6 -37.16 -12.13 10.58
N LEU A 7 -36.47 -13.19 11.04
CA LEU A 7 -35.05 -13.42 10.80
C LEU A 7 -34.75 -13.91 9.37
N SER A 8 -35.71 -14.51 8.65
CA SER A 8 -35.48 -14.98 7.27
C SER A 8 -35.43 -13.85 6.23
N LYS A 9 -35.78 -12.61 6.64
CA LYS A 9 -35.70 -11.42 5.79
C LYS A 9 -34.41 -10.64 5.98
N ILE A 10 -33.74 -10.83 7.12
CA ILE A 10 -32.44 -10.23 7.44
C ILE A 10 -31.31 -11.02 6.75
N GLU A 11 -31.52 -12.33 6.58
CA GLU A 11 -30.67 -13.23 5.81
C GLU A 11 -30.99 -13.21 4.31
N GLN A 12 -31.40 -12.06 3.78
CA GLN A 12 -31.22 -11.77 2.36
C GLN A 12 -29.71 -11.59 2.18
N SER A 13 -29.01 -12.71 2.01
CA SER A 13 -27.55 -12.81 1.98
C SER A 13 -27.01 -11.77 1.02
N ILE A 14 -26.39 -10.72 1.56
CA ILE A 14 -25.54 -9.86 0.75
C ILE A 14 -24.43 -10.78 0.28
N ASP A 15 -24.45 -11.11 -1.01
CA ASP A 15 -23.54 -12.08 -1.58
C ASP A 15 -22.12 -11.51 -1.50
N GLU A 16 -21.26 -12.19 -0.73
CA GLU A 16 -19.86 -11.83 -0.58
C GLU A 16 -19.18 -11.72 -1.96
N GLU A 17 -19.55 -12.59 -2.90
CA GLU A 17 -19.03 -12.57 -4.27
C GLU A 17 -19.43 -11.29 -5.01
N GLU A 18 -20.66 -10.80 -4.81
CA GLU A 18 -21.13 -9.54 -5.37
C GLU A 18 -20.39 -8.33 -4.78
N ILE A 19 -20.10 -8.34 -3.48
CA ILE A 19 -19.28 -7.32 -2.83
C ILE A 19 -17.87 -7.31 -3.44
N PHE A 20 -17.20 -8.46 -3.52
CA PHE A 20 -15.85 -8.54 -4.06
C PHE A 20 -15.80 -8.15 -5.54
N LYS A 21 -16.78 -8.58 -6.34
CA LYS A 21 -16.94 -8.16 -7.73
C LYS A 21 -17.13 -6.65 -7.83
N THR A 22 -17.85 -6.05 -6.91
CA THR A 22 -18.05 -4.59 -6.86
C THR A 22 -16.75 -3.85 -6.53
N LEU A 23 -16.00 -4.34 -5.54
CA LEU A 23 -14.73 -3.76 -5.11
C LEU A 23 -13.56 -4.02 -6.08
N SER A 24 -13.70 -4.93 -7.05
CA SER A 24 -12.68 -5.20 -8.09
C SER A 24 -12.35 -3.97 -8.95
N HIS A 25 -13.28 -3.01 -9.07
CA HIS A 25 -13.12 -1.83 -9.93
C HIS A 25 -12.41 -0.68 -9.20
N GLN A 26 -11.38 -0.10 -9.84
CA GLN A 26 -10.56 0.93 -9.22
C GLN A 26 -11.34 2.18 -8.82
N ILE A 27 -12.24 2.67 -9.69
CA ILE A 27 -13.05 3.87 -9.41
C ILE A 27 -13.96 3.65 -8.19
N ARG A 28 -14.52 2.44 -8.05
CA ARG A 28 -15.40 2.10 -6.92
C ARG A 28 -14.66 2.08 -5.59
N ARG A 29 -13.42 1.55 -5.59
CA ARG A 29 -12.53 1.65 -4.42
C ARG A 29 -12.17 3.09 -4.08
N LYS A 30 -11.92 3.94 -5.09
CA LYS A 30 -11.65 5.37 -4.87
C LYS A 30 -12.85 6.07 -4.22
N ILE A 31 -14.08 5.80 -4.71
CA ILE A 31 -15.32 6.33 -4.12
C ILE A 31 -15.45 5.90 -2.66
N ILE A 32 -15.31 4.61 -2.36
CA ILE A 32 -15.40 4.09 -0.98
C ILE A 32 -14.34 4.72 -0.07
N LYS A 33 -13.10 4.86 -0.53
CA LYS A 33 -12.04 5.52 0.23
C LYS A 33 -12.31 7.00 0.49
N PHE A 34 -12.85 7.70 -0.50
CA PHE A 34 -13.17 9.11 -0.37
C PHE A 34 -14.31 9.33 0.62
N ILE A 35 -15.40 8.55 0.50
CA ILE A 35 -16.52 8.62 1.45
C ILE A 35 -16.09 8.15 2.85
N GLY A 36 -15.21 7.16 2.98
CA GLY A 36 -14.76 6.68 4.29
C GLY A 36 -13.86 7.64 5.07
N ASN A 37 -13.21 8.59 4.39
CA ASN A 37 -12.39 9.62 5.03
C ASN A 37 -13.20 10.86 5.47
N GLU A 38 -14.42 11.00 4.96
CA GLU A 38 -15.30 12.14 5.18
C GLU A 38 -16.57 11.65 5.91
N GLU A 39 -17.31 12.54 6.59
CA GLU A 39 -18.49 12.07 7.33
C GLU A 39 -19.64 11.67 6.37
N LYS A 40 -19.92 12.51 5.36
CA LYS A 40 -21.00 12.36 4.37
C LYS A 40 -20.76 13.30 3.18
N LEU A 41 -20.92 12.80 1.95
CA LEU A 41 -20.60 13.54 0.72
C LEU A 41 -21.77 13.60 -0.27
N THR A 42 -21.93 14.72 -0.94
CA THR A 42 -22.87 14.91 -2.05
C THR A 42 -22.33 14.29 -3.35
N PHE A 43 -23.22 14.09 -4.32
CA PHE A 43 -22.85 13.63 -5.66
C PHE A 43 -21.79 14.54 -6.31
N SER A 44 -21.95 15.86 -6.19
CA SER A 44 -21.04 16.84 -6.78
C SER A 44 -19.65 16.81 -6.16
N GLU A 45 -19.56 16.63 -4.84
CA GLU A 45 -18.26 16.48 -4.16
C GLU A 45 -17.52 15.23 -4.61
N ILE A 46 -18.22 14.09 -4.72
CA ILE A 46 -17.64 12.83 -5.21
C ILE A 46 -17.18 12.99 -6.67
N LYS A 47 -17.98 13.65 -7.51
CA LYS A 47 -17.64 13.93 -8.91
C LYS A 47 -16.39 14.79 -9.01
N ASN A 48 -16.34 15.88 -8.25
CA ASN A 48 -15.22 16.82 -8.26
C ASN A 48 -13.93 16.15 -7.81
N HIS A 49 -13.98 15.25 -6.82
CA HIS A 49 -12.80 14.50 -6.38
C HIS A 49 -12.25 13.54 -7.44
N LEU A 50 -13.11 12.97 -8.28
CA LEU A 50 -12.69 11.96 -9.26
C LEU A 50 -12.18 12.57 -10.58
N GLU A 51 -12.48 13.85 -10.84
CA GLU A 51 -12.07 14.76 -11.95
C GLU A 51 -12.23 14.24 -13.41
N SER A 52 -12.30 12.93 -13.60
CA SER A 52 -12.14 12.21 -14.87
C SER A 52 -13.39 11.44 -15.30
N ILE A 53 -14.49 11.58 -14.57
CA ILE A 53 -15.76 10.87 -14.85
C ILE A 53 -16.91 11.84 -15.05
N ASP A 54 -17.76 11.52 -16.01
CA ASP A 54 -19.01 12.25 -16.27
C ASP A 54 -20.11 11.81 -15.28
N SER A 55 -21.20 12.60 -15.24
CA SER A 55 -22.30 12.33 -14.32
C SER A 55 -22.98 10.97 -14.55
N PRO A 56 -23.24 10.52 -15.80
CA PRO A 56 -23.76 9.18 -16.06
C PRO A 56 -22.86 8.06 -15.52
N THR A 57 -21.54 8.13 -15.74
CA THR A 57 -20.61 7.10 -15.25
C THR A 57 -20.54 7.07 -13.73
N LEU A 58 -20.52 8.22 -13.07
CA LEU A 58 -20.57 8.27 -11.60
C LEU A 58 -21.87 7.64 -11.07
N SER A 59 -23.01 7.97 -11.68
CA SER A 59 -24.31 7.40 -11.32
C SER A 59 -24.30 5.86 -11.46
N TYR A 60 -23.73 5.35 -12.54
CA TYR A 60 -23.56 3.90 -12.74
C TYR A 60 -22.73 3.26 -11.62
N HIS A 61 -21.58 3.86 -11.26
CA HIS A 61 -20.76 3.35 -10.17
C HIS A 61 -21.46 3.40 -8.81
N LEU A 62 -22.11 4.51 -8.47
CA LEU A 62 -22.86 4.67 -7.22
C LEU A 62 -24.02 3.67 -7.12
N LYS A 63 -24.72 3.41 -8.22
CA LYS A 63 -25.77 2.38 -8.27
C LYS A 63 -25.22 0.99 -7.94
N SER A 64 -24.08 0.62 -8.50
CA SER A 64 -23.44 -0.67 -8.17
C SER A 64 -22.86 -0.73 -6.75
N LEU A 65 -22.67 0.43 -6.10
CA LEU A 65 -22.20 0.54 -4.73
C LEU A 65 -23.33 0.61 -3.70
N GLN A 66 -24.61 0.51 -4.12
CA GLN A 66 -25.75 0.58 -3.21
C GLN A 66 -25.64 -0.30 -1.95
N PRO A 67 -25.16 -1.57 -2.02
CA PRO A 67 -25.02 -2.39 -0.81
C PRO A 67 -24.01 -1.83 0.21
N LEU A 68 -23.03 -1.07 -0.28
CA LEU A 68 -21.92 -0.51 0.50
C LEU A 68 -22.17 0.95 0.92
N LEU A 69 -23.23 1.57 0.44
CA LEU A 69 -23.53 2.98 0.65
C LEU A 69 -24.94 3.18 1.17
N THR A 70 -25.10 4.11 2.10
CA THR A 70 -26.40 4.64 2.51
C THR A 70 -26.54 6.07 2.01
N GLN A 71 -27.69 6.41 1.44
CA GLN A 71 -28.00 7.78 1.03
C GLN A 71 -29.04 8.39 1.96
N LYS A 72 -28.72 9.54 2.58
CA LYS A 72 -29.63 10.35 3.39
C LYS A 72 -29.46 11.82 3.02
N GLU A 73 -30.55 12.55 2.81
CA GLU A 73 -30.52 14.00 2.53
C GLU A 73 -29.59 14.37 1.34
N ASN A 74 -29.64 13.59 0.26
CA ASN A 74 -28.76 13.73 -0.91
C ASN A 74 -27.25 13.57 -0.65
N LYS A 75 -26.88 13.05 0.52
CA LYS A 75 -25.51 12.72 0.89
C LYS A 75 -25.32 11.20 0.99
N TYR A 76 -24.19 10.74 0.51
CA TYR A 76 -23.71 9.38 0.58
C TYR A 76 -22.84 9.21 1.82
N LYS A 77 -23.07 8.11 2.54
CA LYS A 77 -22.26 7.61 3.65
C LYS A 77 -22.02 6.12 3.44
N LEU A 78 -20.97 5.56 4.03
CA LEU A 78 -20.79 4.11 4.06
C LEU A 78 -21.91 3.42 4.86
N SER A 79 -22.36 2.25 4.41
CA SER A 79 -23.09 1.30 5.24
C SER A 79 -22.14 0.57 6.18
N GLU A 80 -22.64 -0.27 7.11
CA GLU A 80 -21.79 -1.09 7.98
C GLU A 80 -20.81 -1.98 7.18
N ILE A 81 -21.30 -2.58 6.08
CA ILE A 81 -20.46 -3.38 5.17
C ILE A 81 -19.51 -2.47 4.37
N GLY A 82 -19.96 -1.27 4.00
CA GLY A 82 -19.11 -0.25 3.39
C GLY A 82 -17.94 0.16 4.28
N GLU A 83 -18.16 0.31 5.59
CA GLU A 83 -17.12 0.62 6.58
C GLU A 83 -16.13 -0.54 6.70
N ALA A 84 -16.60 -1.78 6.75
CA ALA A 84 -15.74 -2.96 6.73
C ALA A 84 -14.89 -3.02 5.44
N ALA A 85 -15.51 -2.75 4.28
CA ALA A 85 -14.81 -2.68 2.99
C ALA A 85 -13.75 -1.57 2.99
N PHE A 86 -14.07 -0.38 3.49
CA PHE A 86 -13.12 0.73 3.61
C PHE A 86 -11.90 0.35 4.45
N LEU A 87 -12.11 -0.26 5.62
CA LEU A 87 -11.02 -0.72 6.49
C LEU A 87 -10.13 -1.76 5.80
N LEU A 88 -10.73 -2.73 5.10
CA LEU A 88 -9.99 -3.74 4.34
C LEU A 88 -9.14 -3.11 3.23
N LEU A 89 -9.72 -2.19 2.47
CA LEU A 89 -9.02 -1.50 1.39
C LEU A 89 -7.84 -0.66 1.91
N THR A 90 -8.03 0.06 3.01
CA THR A 90 -6.99 0.91 3.60
C THR A 90 -5.83 0.08 4.16
N LYS A 91 -6.12 -1.04 4.86
CA LYS A 91 -5.06 -1.95 5.35
C LYS A 91 -4.30 -2.61 4.20
N THR A 92 -5.00 -3.00 3.14
CA THR A 92 -4.37 -3.66 1.99
C THR A 92 -3.42 -2.71 1.27
N ASP A 93 -3.82 -1.46 1.04
CA ASP A 93 -2.96 -0.42 0.45
C ASP A 93 -1.68 -0.18 1.27
N GLN A 94 -1.79 -0.11 2.60
CA GLN A 94 -0.65 0.03 3.50
C GLN A 94 0.31 -1.15 3.37
N SER A 95 -0.22 -2.38 3.33
CA SER A 95 0.60 -3.59 3.20
C SER A 95 1.37 -3.66 1.87
N ILE A 96 0.74 -3.26 0.76
CA ILE A 96 1.37 -3.21 -0.56
C ILE A 96 2.48 -2.16 -0.58
N THR A 97 2.23 -1.01 0.05
CA THR A 97 3.20 0.08 0.14
C THR A 97 4.44 -0.38 0.90
N ILE A 98 4.27 -0.97 2.09
CA ILE A 98 5.36 -1.51 2.92
C ILE A 98 6.17 -2.59 2.16
N SER A 99 5.49 -3.52 1.48
CA SER A 99 6.18 -4.58 0.74
C SER A 99 7.03 -4.07 -0.43
N LYS A 100 6.58 -3.01 -1.14
CA LYS A 100 7.38 -2.35 -2.18
C LYS A 100 8.66 -1.73 -1.61
N TYR A 101 8.56 -0.95 -0.53
CA TYR A 101 9.73 -0.35 0.11
C TYR A 101 10.71 -1.41 0.62
N ARG A 102 10.19 -2.49 1.23
CA ARG A 102 11.00 -3.62 1.70
C ARG A 102 11.79 -4.29 0.57
N ARG A 103 11.19 -4.44 -0.62
CA ARG A 103 11.87 -5.03 -1.78
C ARG A 103 12.99 -4.14 -2.32
N HIS A 104 12.75 -2.84 -2.49
CA HIS A 104 13.79 -1.90 -2.92
C HIS A 104 14.96 -1.85 -1.94
N PHE A 105 14.65 -1.89 -0.65
CA PHE A 105 15.63 -1.93 0.43
C PHE A 105 16.50 -3.21 0.38
N LEU A 106 15.88 -4.38 0.13
CA LEU A 106 16.60 -5.63 -0.01
C LEU A 106 17.59 -5.58 -1.20
N TYR A 107 17.18 -5.05 -2.35
CA TYR A 107 18.07 -4.90 -3.51
C TYR A 107 19.23 -3.95 -3.21
N ALA A 108 18.95 -2.79 -2.60
CA ALA A 108 20.00 -1.85 -2.20
C ALA A 108 21.02 -2.52 -1.26
N TYR A 109 20.56 -3.33 -0.31
CA TYR A 109 21.43 -4.08 0.59
C TYR A 109 22.26 -5.15 -0.13
N VAL A 110 21.65 -5.94 -1.02
CA VAL A 110 22.39 -6.96 -1.79
C VAL A 110 23.46 -6.32 -2.67
N ILE A 111 23.15 -5.21 -3.34
CA ILE A 111 24.10 -4.47 -4.18
C ILE A 111 25.27 -3.97 -3.33
N THR A 112 25.03 -3.36 -2.16
CA THR A 112 26.11 -2.85 -1.32
C THR A 112 27.02 -3.97 -0.81
N VAL A 113 26.46 -5.11 -0.40
CA VAL A 113 27.24 -6.27 0.02
C VAL A 113 28.08 -6.82 -1.15
N VAL A 114 27.49 -6.98 -2.34
CA VAL A 114 28.21 -7.45 -3.53
C VAL A 114 29.34 -6.50 -3.90
N CYS A 115 29.10 -5.19 -3.92
CA CYS A 115 30.14 -4.19 -4.16
C CYS A 115 31.27 -4.28 -3.12
N TRP A 116 30.92 -4.49 -1.85
CA TRP A 116 31.90 -4.59 -0.78
C TRP A 116 32.78 -5.84 -0.90
N VAL A 117 32.16 -7.00 -1.16
CA VAL A 117 32.87 -8.27 -1.39
C VAL A 117 33.80 -8.15 -2.60
N SER A 118 33.31 -7.61 -3.73
CA SER A 118 34.12 -7.40 -4.93
C SER A 118 35.29 -6.45 -4.70
N ALA A 119 35.06 -5.32 -4.01
CA ALA A 119 36.12 -4.38 -3.67
C ALA A 119 37.18 -5.01 -2.76
N SER A 120 36.76 -5.79 -1.76
CA SER A 120 37.68 -6.49 -0.85
C SER A 120 38.57 -7.51 -1.55
N ALA A 121 38.11 -8.11 -2.64
CA ALA A 121 38.88 -9.06 -3.43
C ALA A 121 39.85 -8.39 -4.41
N LEU A 122 39.44 -7.27 -5.04
CA LEU A 122 40.22 -6.59 -6.08
C LEU A 122 41.29 -5.63 -5.54
N ILE A 123 41.01 -4.94 -4.43
CA ILE A 123 41.92 -3.93 -3.86
C ILE A 123 43.29 -4.54 -3.46
N PRO A 124 43.37 -5.68 -2.75
CA PRO A 124 44.65 -6.30 -2.42
C PRO A 124 45.46 -6.68 -3.67
N LEU A 125 44.80 -7.13 -4.74
CA LEU A 125 45.44 -7.54 -5.99
C LEU A 125 46.12 -6.37 -6.71
N ILE A 126 45.48 -5.19 -6.72
CA ILE A 126 45.98 -3.98 -7.38
C ILE A 126 47.06 -3.27 -6.53
N VAL A 127 46.89 -3.24 -5.22
CA VAL A 127 47.83 -2.56 -4.31
C VAL A 127 49.14 -3.32 -4.18
N PHE A 128 49.09 -4.66 -4.14
CA PHE A 128 50.27 -5.53 -4.08
C PHE A 128 51.24 -5.32 -5.26
N SER A 129 50.75 -4.86 -6.42
CA SER A 129 51.59 -4.62 -7.60
C SER A 129 52.20 -3.22 -7.69
N ASN A 130 51.73 -2.23 -6.91
CA ASN A 130 52.09 -0.81 -7.13
C ASN A 130 52.52 -0.01 -5.88
N LEU A 131 52.10 -0.38 -4.67
CA LEU A 131 52.31 0.43 -3.45
C LEU A 131 52.80 -0.45 -2.29
N GLY A 132 53.73 0.08 -1.49
CA GLY A 132 54.29 -0.66 -0.34
C GLY A 132 53.20 -1.23 0.57
N ASN A 133 53.35 -2.52 0.92
CA ASN A 133 52.33 -3.36 1.58
C ASN A 133 51.71 -2.78 2.87
N TRP A 134 52.36 -1.81 3.51
CA TRP A 134 51.97 -1.24 4.80
C TRP A 134 50.76 -0.31 4.76
N ILE A 135 50.39 0.23 3.59
CA ILE A 135 49.30 1.21 3.45
C ILE A 135 47.93 0.54 3.19
N SER A 136 47.96 -0.68 2.60
CA SER A 136 46.78 -1.47 2.27
C SER A 136 45.80 -1.71 3.44
N PRO A 137 46.24 -2.17 4.63
CA PRO A 137 45.31 -2.47 5.73
C PRO A 137 44.61 -1.22 6.28
N LEU A 138 45.27 -0.05 6.26
CA LEU A 138 44.68 1.20 6.75
C LEU A 138 43.50 1.66 5.88
N ILE A 139 43.65 1.55 4.56
CA ILE A 139 42.58 1.87 3.60
C ILE A 139 41.39 0.92 3.81
N GLN A 140 41.65 -0.36 4.07
CA GLN A 140 40.60 -1.37 4.25
C GLN A 140 39.78 -1.15 5.54
N VAL A 141 40.41 -0.68 6.63
CA VAL A 141 39.72 -0.32 7.87
C VAL A 141 38.78 0.87 7.66
N ILE A 142 39.22 1.90 6.94
CA ILE A 142 38.40 3.09 6.65
C ILE A 142 37.17 2.72 5.81
N ILE A 143 37.35 1.92 4.75
CA ILE A 143 36.26 1.44 3.90
C ILE A 143 35.26 0.58 4.71
N SER A 144 35.76 -0.27 5.60
CA SER A 144 34.92 -1.10 6.48
C SER A 144 34.10 -0.26 7.46
N GLY A 145 34.67 0.80 8.02
CA GLY A 145 33.98 1.74 8.89
C GLY A 145 32.84 2.47 8.17
N ILE A 146 33.08 2.99 6.97
CA ILE A 146 32.06 3.66 6.14
C ILE A 146 30.91 2.70 5.80
N SER A 147 31.24 1.45 5.44
CA SER A 147 30.25 0.40 5.18
C SER A 147 29.40 0.08 6.41
N GLY A 148 30.00 0.00 7.60
CA GLY A 148 29.29 -0.23 8.85
C GLY A 148 28.28 0.88 9.17
N VAL A 149 28.63 2.14 8.94
CA VAL A 149 27.71 3.28 9.12
C VAL A 149 26.57 3.25 8.10
N ASN A 150 26.86 2.91 6.84
CA ASN A 150 25.84 2.74 5.80
C ASN A 150 24.86 1.61 6.18
N TYR A 151 25.37 0.46 6.63
CA TYR A 151 24.56 -0.64 7.13
C TYR A 151 23.68 -0.22 8.30
N LEU A 152 24.22 0.52 9.27
CA LEU A 152 23.47 0.97 10.43
C LEU A 152 22.35 1.94 10.05
N THR A 153 22.61 2.80 9.06
CA THR A 153 21.65 3.77 8.53
C THR A 153 20.49 3.05 7.84
N ILE A 154 20.82 2.10 6.96
CA ILE A 154 19.90 1.17 6.31
C ILE A 154 19.07 0.40 7.37
N TRP A 155 19.72 -0.21 8.37
CA TRP A 155 19.04 -0.97 9.43
C TRP A 155 18.08 -0.11 10.27
N ARG A 156 18.45 1.13 10.60
CA ARG A 156 17.55 2.07 11.30
C ARG A 156 16.35 2.46 10.44
N LEU A 157 16.54 2.66 9.14
CA LEU A 157 15.44 2.93 8.21
C LEU A 157 14.47 1.73 8.13
N ARG A 158 14.98 0.49 8.15
CA ARG A 158 14.14 -0.74 8.17
C ARG A 158 13.24 -0.85 9.40
N LYS A 159 13.61 -0.26 10.54
CA LYS A 159 12.85 -0.38 11.80
C LYS A 159 11.73 0.68 11.90
N LYS A 160 11.80 1.73 11.07
CA LYS A 160 10.87 2.86 11.09
C LYS A 160 9.68 2.71 10.12
N TYR A 161 9.75 1.76 9.19
CA TYR A 161 8.74 1.43 8.18
C TYR A 161 8.43 -0.06 8.18
#